data_AF-A0A4P9VYE0-F1
#
_entry.id   AF-A0A4P9VYE0-F1
#
_cell.length_a   1.000
_cell.length_b   1.000
_cell.length_c   1.000
_cell.angle_alpha   90.00
_cell.angle_beta   90.00
_cell.angle_gamma   90.00
#
_symmetry.space_group_name_H-M   'P 1'
#
loop_
_entity.id
_entity.type
_entity.pdbx_description
1 polymer ?
#
loop_
_entity_poly.entity_id
_entity_poly.type
_entity_poly.pdbx_seq_one_letter_code
_entity_poly.pdbx_strand_id
1 'polypeptide(L)'
;GIKPECLSRVTDAEVLDLINSCIGNEHDRLSAQKIIEHPFLAVEPEVVLVTTENRAQLTMQVVFKGVDKLSVKIEFNVDTDTAEEVVHEMIQEQVLPAKYQYRITGEINRLLRERRSRPRKSTNSARM
;
A
#
# COMPACT_ATOMS: atom_id res chain seq x y z
N GLY A 1 6.08 2.81 35.31
CA GLY A 1 6.04 1.37 35.66
C GLY A 1 7.35 0.72 35.24
N ILE A 2 7.74 -0.38 35.87
CA ILE A 2 8.96 -1.11 35.48
C ILE A 2 8.65 -1.88 34.19
N LYS A 3 9.48 -1.72 33.15
CA LYS A 3 9.37 -2.50 31.91
C LYS A 3 9.80 -3.94 32.19
N PRO A 4 9.07 -4.95 31.69
CA PRO A 4 9.43 -6.34 31.93
C PRO A 4 10.73 -6.70 31.21
N GLU A 5 11.58 -7.54 31.82
CA GLU A 5 12.86 -7.95 31.26
C GLU A 5 12.71 -8.61 29.87
N CYS A 6 11.62 -9.35 29.67
CA CYS A 6 11.33 -10.00 28.40
C CYS A 6 11.14 -9.02 27.23
N LEU A 7 10.90 -7.71 27.48
CA LEU A 7 10.80 -6.71 26.42
C LEU A 7 12.11 -6.61 25.61
N SER A 8 13.26 -6.83 26.24
CA SER A 8 14.58 -6.84 25.58
C SER A 8 14.75 -7.99 24.58
N ARG A 9 13.86 -8.99 24.61
CA ARG A 9 13.88 -10.16 23.71
C ARG A 9 13.11 -9.91 22.42
N VAL A 10 12.37 -8.80 22.32
CA VAL A 10 11.67 -8.41 21.08
C VAL A 10 12.70 -7.87 20.11
N THR A 11 12.95 -8.60 19.02
CA THR A 11 13.98 -8.26 18.03
C THR A 11 13.45 -7.39 16.89
N ASP A 12 12.15 -7.48 16.61
CA ASP A 12 11.50 -6.67 15.58
C ASP A 12 11.29 -5.25 16.10
N ALA A 13 11.88 -4.28 15.41
CA ALA A 13 11.84 -2.87 15.81
C ALA A 13 10.43 -2.29 15.75
N GLU A 14 9.62 -2.66 14.76
CA GLU A 14 8.24 -2.14 14.62
C GLU A 14 7.33 -2.71 15.71
N VAL A 15 7.50 -4.00 16.04
CA VAL A 15 6.78 -4.63 17.16
C VAL A 15 7.17 -3.98 18.47
N LEU A 16 8.47 -3.75 18.70
CA LEU A 16 8.98 -3.13 19.92
C LEU A 16 8.46 -1.69 20.08
N ASP A 17 8.43 -0.93 18.99
CA ASP A 17 7.90 0.44 18.98
C ASP A 17 6.40 0.46 19.28
N LEU A 18 5.61 -0.44 18.69
CA LEU A 18 4.19 -0.55 18.98
C LEU A 18 3.92 -0.91 20.45
N ILE A 19 4.67 -1.88 21.00
CA ILE A 19 4.57 -2.25 22.42
C ILE A 19 4.92 -1.05 23.31
N ASN A 20 6.02 -0.35 23.03
CA ASN A 20 6.45 0.82 23.79
C ASN A 20 5.40 1.95 23.75
N SER A 21 4.69 2.10 22.62
CA SER A 21 3.58 3.04 22.47
C SER A 21 2.37 2.72 23.37
N CYS A 22 2.27 1.48 23.88
CA CYS A 22 1.19 1.04 24.77
C CYS A 22 1.59 1.07 26.25
N ILE A 23 2.84 0.72 26.57
CA ILE A 23 3.31 0.53 27.96
C ILE A 23 4.22 1.67 28.46
N GLY A 24 4.37 2.74 27.68
CA GLY A 24 5.15 3.94 28.02
C GLY A 24 4.57 4.77 29.17
N ASN A 25 5.09 6.00 29.32
CA ASN A 25 4.52 6.96 30.28
C ASN A 25 3.08 7.28 29.89
N GLU A 26 2.23 7.58 30.87
CA GLU A 26 0.80 7.81 30.65
C GLU A 26 0.52 8.85 29.56
N HIS A 27 1.28 9.94 29.51
CA HIS A 27 1.12 11.02 28.54
C HIS A 27 1.61 10.67 27.12
N ASP A 28 2.49 9.68 27.00
CA ASP A 28 3.10 9.26 25.72
C ASP A 28 2.35 8.08 25.09
N ARG A 29 1.40 7.47 25.82
CA ARG A 29 0.65 6.31 25.34
C ARG A 29 -0.28 6.68 24.19
N LEU A 30 -0.26 5.88 23.14
CA LEU A 30 -1.27 5.97 22.10
C LEU A 30 -2.63 5.49 22.63
N SER A 31 -3.69 6.17 22.22
CA SER A 31 -5.05 5.69 22.45
C SER A 31 -5.32 4.44 21.62
N ALA A 32 -6.30 3.64 22.03
CA ALA A 32 -6.72 2.45 21.27
C ALA A 32 -7.09 2.81 19.81
N GLN A 33 -7.74 3.95 19.58
CA GLN A 33 -8.06 4.43 18.23
C GLN A 33 -6.79 4.68 17.40
N LYS A 34 -5.81 5.38 17.95
CA LYS A 34 -4.53 5.64 17.26
C LYS A 34 -3.73 4.35 17.02
N ILE A 35 -3.81 3.39 17.94
CA ILE A 35 -3.17 2.07 17.79
C ILE A 35 -3.77 1.31 16.61
N ILE A 36 -5.10 1.30 16.45
CA ILE A 36 -5.77 0.64 15.31
C ILE A 36 -5.37 1.27 13.97
N GLU A 37 -5.01 2.55 13.96
CA GLU A 37 -4.52 3.26 12.79
C GLU A 37 -3.02 3.06 12.52
N HIS A 38 -2.29 2.43 13.44
CA HIS A 38 -0.84 2.22 13.34
C HIS A 38 -0.47 1.39 12.10
N PRO A 39 0.58 1.77 11.34
CA PRO A 39 0.99 1.06 10.13
C PRO A 39 1.25 -0.45 10.31
N PHE A 40 1.79 -0.83 11.48
CA PHE A 40 2.02 -2.24 11.84
C PHE A 40 0.74 -3.10 11.82
N LEU A 41 -0.41 -2.53 12.21
CA LEU A 41 -1.71 -3.23 12.22
C LEU A 41 -2.51 -2.98 10.94
N ALA A 42 -1.97 -2.23 9.99
CA ALA A 42 -2.66 -1.88 8.77
C ALA A 42 -2.83 -3.13 7.90
N VAL A 43 -4.07 -3.40 7.48
CA VAL A 43 -4.38 -4.45 6.52
C VAL A 43 -3.55 -4.22 5.26
N GLU A 44 -2.88 -5.26 4.77
CA GLU A 44 -2.11 -5.12 3.54
C GLU A 44 -3.04 -4.79 2.36
N PRO A 45 -2.89 -3.61 1.72
CA PRO A 45 -3.58 -3.34 0.47
C PRO A 45 -2.96 -4.18 -0.63
N GLU A 46 -3.80 -4.79 -1.46
CA GLU A 46 -3.38 -5.43 -2.69
C GLU A 46 -3.75 -4.52 -3.87
N VAL A 47 -2.78 -4.19 -4.73
CA VAL A 47 -3.04 -3.45 -5.97
C VAL A 47 -3.07 -4.44 -7.12
N VAL A 48 -4.21 -4.55 -7.78
CA VAL A 48 -4.43 -5.48 -8.88
C VAL A 48 -4.64 -4.69 -10.18
N LEU A 49 -3.96 -5.10 -11.25
CA LEU A 49 -4.24 -4.57 -12.58
C LEU A 49 -5.51 -5.22 -13.14
N VAL A 50 -6.55 -4.42 -13.42
CA VAL A 50 -7.86 -4.94 -13.85
C VAL A 50 -7.96 -5.02 -15.37
N THR A 51 -7.63 -3.93 -16.07
CA THR A 51 -7.69 -3.85 -17.53
C THR A 51 -6.56 -2.99 -18.06
N THR A 52 -6.22 -3.26 -19.32
CA THR A 52 -5.37 -2.40 -20.14
C THR A 52 -6.16 -2.05 -21.38
N GLU A 53 -6.76 -0.87 -21.44
CA GLU A 53 -7.48 -0.43 -22.64
C GLU A 53 -6.50 -0.03 -23.74
N ASN A 54 -5.37 0.58 -23.37
CA ASN A 54 -4.30 0.91 -24.29
C ASN A 54 -2.92 0.86 -23.57
N ARG A 55 -1.82 1.14 -24.29
CA ARG A 55 -0.49 1.07 -23.68
C ARG A 55 -0.23 2.16 -22.64
N ALA A 56 -0.83 3.33 -22.79
CA ALA A 56 -0.65 4.45 -21.88
C ALA A 56 -1.60 4.39 -20.67
N GLN A 57 -2.83 3.91 -20.85
CA GLN A 57 -3.90 3.93 -19.84
C GLN A 57 -4.07 2.59 -19.16
N LEU A 58 -3.98 2.60 -17.83
CA LEU A 58 -4.15 1.45 -16.96
C LEU A 58 -5.32 1.69 -16.01
N THR A 59 -6.11 0.64 -15.79
CA THR A 59 -7.07 0.62 -14.69
C THR A 59 -6.57 -0.35 -13.62
N MET A 60 -6.22 0.20 -12.45
CA MET A 60 -5.80 -0.56 -11.28
C MET A 60 -6.91 -0.56 -10.23
N GLN A 61 -6.96 -1.59 -9.40
CA GLN A 61 -7.89 -1.69 -8.27
C GLN A 61 -7.11 -1.98 -7.00
N VAL A 62 -7.26 -1.10 -6.02
CA VAL A 62 -6.75 -1.32 -4.66
C VAL A 62 -7.82 -2.08 -3.88
N VAL A 63 -7.45 -3.20 -3.27
CA VAL A 63 -8.33 -4.06 -2.47
C VAL A 63 -7.76 -4.18 -1.06
N PHE A 64 -8.59 -3.90 -0.05
CA PHE A 64 -8.21 -4.06 1.36
C PHE A 64 -8.81 -5.37 1.92
N LYS A 65 -7.97 -6.35 2.26
CA LYS A 65 -8.42 -7.66 2.76
C LYS A 65 -8.84 -7.60 4.24
N GLY A 66 -10.10 -7.90 4.57
CA GLY A 66 -10.53 -8.09 5.96
C GLY A 66 -11.11 -6.86 6.66
N VAL A 67 -11.13 -5.70 5.98
CA VAL A 67 -12.09 -4.63 6.27
C VAL A 67 -13.20 -4.77 5.24
N ASP A 68 -14.47 -4.49 5.58
CA ASP A 68 -15.59 -4.52 4.62
C ASP A 68 -15.15 -3.96 3.27
N LYS A 69 -15.19 -4.81 2.23
CA LYS A 69 -14.45 -4.75 0.96
C LYS A 69 -14.36 -3.34 0.35
N LEU A 70 -13.50 -2.48 0.89
CA LEU A 70 -13.17 -1.21 0.26
C LEU A 70 -12.34 -1.57 -0.96
N SER A 71 -12.84 -1.18 -2.13
CA SER A 71 -12.09 -1.33 -3.36
C SER A 71 -12.17 -0.04 -4.15
N VAL A 72 -11.00 0.48 -4.49
CA VAL A 72 -10.88 1.76 -5.20
C VAL A 72 -10.30 1.49 -6.57
N LYS A 73 -10.94 2.02 -7.61
CA LYS A 73 -10.40 1.99 -8.98
C LYS A 73 -9.55 3.24 -9.21
N ILE A 74 -8.41 3.04 -9.86
CA ILE A 74 -7.44 4.06 -10.22
C ILE A 74 -7.29 4.03 -11.73
N GLU A 75 -7.53 5.16 -12.37
CA GLU A 75 -7.13 5.40 -13.76
C GLU A 75 -5.72 6.00 -13.74
N PHE A 76 -4.82 5.44 -14.55
CA PHE A 76 -3.41 5.81 -14.52
C PHE A 76 -2.84 5.88 -15.93
N ASN A 77 -2.34 7.05 -16.29
CA ASN A 77 -1.64 7.30 -17.53
C ASN A 77 -0.12 7.17 -17.32
N VAL A 78 0.46 6.12 -17.89
CA VAL A 78 1.87 5.76 -17.79
C VAL A 78 2.82 6.83 -18.33
N ASP A 79 2.33 7.70 -19.22
CA ASP A 79 3.16 8.73 -19.85
C ASP A 79 3.14 10.07 -19.08
N THR A 80 2.07 10.34 -18.33
CA THR A 80 1.87 11.63 -17.64
C THR A 80 1.88 11.53 -16.13
N ASP A 81 1.51 10.38 -15.57
CA ASP A 81 1.24 10.24 -14.15
C ASP A 81 2.40 9.55 -13.43
N THR A 82 2.67 9.96 -12.20
CA THR A 82 3.54 9.25 -11.27
C THR A 82 2.73 8.55 -10.19
N ALA A 83 3.24 7.43 -9.67
CA ALA A 83 2.56 6.69 -8.60
C ALA A 83 2.47 7.53 -7.31
N GLU A 84 3.44 8.41 -7.09
CA GLU A 84 3.52 9.32 -5.95
C GLU A 84 2.42 10.39 -6.03
N GLU A 85 2.25 11.04 -7.17
CA GLU A 85 1.24 12.09 -7.37
C GLU A 85 -0.18 11.53 -7.29
N VAL A 86 -0.48 10.46 -8.03
CA VAL A 86 -1.81 9.86 -8.03
C VAL A 86 -2.22 9.40 -6.63
N VAL A 87 -1.33 8.73 -5.89
CA VAL A 87 -1.65 8.29 -4.53
C VAL A 87 -1.78 9.49 -3.58
N HIS A 88 -0.98 10.53 -3.76
CA HIS A 88 -1.09 11.76 -2.96
C HIS A 88 -2.45 12.44 -3.19
N GLU A 89 -2.88 12.61 -4.43
CA GLU A 89 -4.18 13.18 -4.80
C GLU A 89 -5.33 12.38 -4.19
N MET A 90 -5.30 11.06 -4.32
CA MET A 90 -6.32 10.17 -3.73
C MET A 90 -6.42 10.26 -2.21
N ILE A 91 -5.32 10.58 -1.51
CA ILE A 91 -5.32 10.82 -0.06
C ILE A 91 -5.93 12.18 0.25
N GLN A 92 -5.60 13.22 -0.50
CA GLN A 92 -6.18 14.57 -0.35
C GLN A 92 -7.70 14.54 -0.57
N GLU A 93 -8.16 13.75 -1.54
CA GLU A 93 -9.58 13.55 -1.86
C GLU A 93 -10.29 12.55 -0.92
N GLN A 94 -9.59 12.05 0.10
CA GLN A 94 -10.12 11.09 1.08
C GLN A 94 -10.60 9.77 0.48
N VAL A 95 -10.11 9.42 -0.71
CA VAL A 95 -10.39 8.14 -1.38
C VAL A 95 -9.54 7.02 -0.77
N LEU A 96 -8.28 7.32 -0.40
CA LEU A 96 -7.35 6.39 0.23
C LEU A 96 -6.89 6.89 1.60
N PRO A 97 -6.85 6.04 2.64
CA PRO A 97 -6.25 6.40 3.91
C PRO A 97 -4.73 6.63 3.78
N ALA A 98 -4.24 7.73 4.36
CA ALA A 98 -2.83 8.14 4.27
C ALA A 98 -1.83 7.07 4.75
N LYS A 99 -2.22 6.24 5.72
CA LYS A 99 -1.39 5.14 6.24
C LYS A 99 -0.97 4.11 5.18
N TYR A 100 -1.65 4.07 4.03
CA TYR A 100 -1.35 3.15 2.94
C TYR A 100 -0.49 3.76 1.82
N GLN A 101 -0.13 5.04 1.90
CA GLN A 101 0.59 5.78 0.85
C GLN A 101 1.83 5.01 0.36
N TYR A 102 2.76 4.73 1.27
CA TYR A 102 4.03 4.07 0.93
C TYR A 102 3.81 2.71 0.25
N ARG A 103 2.86 1.91 0.75
CA ARG A 103 2.61 0.56 0.24
C ARG A 103 1.94 0.59 -1.13
N ILE A 104 0.89 1.40 -1.31
CA ILE A 104 0.17 1.49 -2.60
C ILE A 104 1.09 2.06 -3.69
N THR A 105 1.86 3.11 -3.39
CA THR A 105 2.86 3.67 -4.33
C THR A 105 3.90 2.62 -4.72
N GLY A 106 4.41 1.85 -3.75
CA GLY A 106 5.37 0.76 -4.01
C GLY A 106 4.82 -0.32 -4.94
N GLU A 107 3.58 -0.73 -4.73
CA GLU A 107 2.89 -1.74 -5.54
C GLU A 107 2.60 -1.26 -6.97
N ILE A 108 2.13 -0.02 -7.14
CA ILE A 108 1.95 0.57 -8.48
C ILE A 108 3.30 0.57 -9.22
N ASN A 109 4.36 1.06 -8.58
CA ASN A 109 5.70 1.08 -9.15
C ASN A 109 6.23 -0.32 -9.50
N ARG A 110 5.91 -1.34 -8.69
CA ARG A 110 6.23 -2.75 -8.97
C ARG A 110 5.51 -3.21 -10.25
N LEU A 111 4.21 -2.98 -10.36
CA LEU A 111 3.41 -3.34 -11.54
C LEU A 111 3.92 -2.65 -12.82
N LEU A 112 4.28 -1.37 -12.74
CA LEU A 112 4.86 -0.62 -13.86
C LEU A 112 6.19 -1.22 -14.34
N ARG A 113 7.07 -1.63 -13.41
CA ARG A 113 8.35 -2.30 -13.75
C ARG A 113 8.11 -3.67 -14.39
N GLU A 114 7.27 -4.52 -13.80
CA GLU A 114 6.96 -5.85 -14.33
C GLU A 114 6.43 -5.78 -15.76
N ARG A 115 5.60 -4.77 -16.06
CA ARG A 115 5.08 -4.54 -17.40
C ARG A 115 6.15 -4.16 -18.40
N ARG A 116 7.08 -3.27 -18.03
CA ARG A 116 8.22 -2.88 -18.89
C ARG A 116 9.13 -4.08 -19.19
N SER A 117 9.24 -5.02 -18.27
CA SER A 117 10.07 -6.23 -18.41
C SER A 117 9.44 -7.35 -19.23
N ARG A 118 8.14 -7.32 -19.56
CA ARG A 118 7.50 -8.36 -20.39
C ARG A 118 7.89 -8.20 -21.88
N PRO A 119 8.60 -9.15 -22.50
CA PRO A 119 8.94 -9.08 -23.91
C PRO A 119 7.69 -9.16 -24.79
N ARG A 120 7.68 -8.40 -25.91
CA ARG A 120 6.59 -8.41 -26.90
C ARG A 120 6.41 -9.84 -27.42
N LYS A 121 5.25 -10.47 -27.19
CA LYS A 121 4.84 -11.60 -28.04
C LYS A 121 4.60 -11.04 -29.44
N SER A 122 5.54 -11.27 -30.35
CA SER A 122 5.34 -11.05 -31.79
C SER A 122 4.34 -12.08 -32.28
N THR A 123 3.07 -11.71 -32.39
CA THR A 123 2.12 -12.42 -33.24
C THR A 123 2.53 -12.19 -34.69
N ASN A 124 3.46 -13.01 -35.19
CA ASN A 124 3.66 -13.16 -36.62
C ASN A 124 2.42 -13.85 -37.19
N SER A 125 1.69 -13.11 -37.99
CA SER A 125 0.76 -13.64 -38.98
C SER A 125 1.57 -14.52 -39.95
N ALA A 126 1.46 -15.83 -39.82
CA ALA A 126 1.80 -16.75 -40.88
C ALA A 126 0.48 -17.13 -41.57
N ARG A 127 0.16 -16.38 -42.63
CA ARG A 127 -0.59 -16.89 -43.76
C ARG A 127 0.08 -18.18 -44.26
N MET A 128 -0.66 -19.26 -44.32
CA MET A 128 -0.64 -20.25 -45.40
C MET A 128 -1.94 -21.03 -45.39
#